data_AF-A0A368FP50-F1
#
_entry.id   AF-A0A368FP50-F1
#
_cell.length_a   1.000
_cell.length_b   1.000
_cell.length_c   1.000
_cell.angle_alpha   90.00
_cell.angle_beta   90.00
_cell.angle_gamma   90.00
#
_symmetry.space_group_name_H-M   'P 1'
#
loop_
_entity.id
_entity.type
_entity.pdbx_description
1 polymer ?
#
loop_
_entity_poly.entity_id
_entity_poly.type
_entity_poly.pdbx_seq_one_letter_code
_entity_poly.pdbx_strand_id
1 'polypeptide(L)'
;MNRTLLQGVRVIELAGLAPVPHCGMVLADFGASVTLIEKVLPSKDFWQRDILFEEFKPNDKDETAMEQRLAGRKTRQGLDLRSSEDLAKLRQLCKDSDVLLDPYRPGVLEKMGLDPVELLEVCSFDRILGIT
;
A
#
# COMPACT_ATOMS: atom_id res chain seq x y z
N MET A 1 -1.31 19.74 -24.24
CA MET A 1 -0.68 18.68 -23.42
C MET A 1 -1.29 18.75 -22.04
N ASN A 2 -2.07 17.74 -21.64
CA ASN A 2 -2.62 17.66 -20.28
C ASN A 2 -1.49 17.25 -19.32
N ARG A 3 -0.72 18.22 -18.83
CA ARG A 3 0.22 18.02 -17.73
C ARG A 3 -0.54 18.12 -16.43
N THR A 4 -0.72 17.00 -15.73
CA THR A 4 -1.27 16.99 -14.37
C THR A 4 -0.15 17.29 -13.37
N LEU A 5 -0.49 17.77 -12.17
CA LEU A 5 0.48 18.26 -11.18
C LEU A 5 1.48 17.20 -10.71
N LEU A 6 1.06 15.94 -10.63
CA LEU A 6 1.88 14.82 -10.18
C LEU A 6 2.22 13.84 -11.32
N GLN A 7 2.14 14.28 -12.58
CA GLN A 7 2.50 13.42 -13.70
C GLN A 7 3.94 12.91 -13.56
N GLY A 8 4.12 11.59 -13.60
CA GLY A 8 5.42 10.93 -13.48
C GLY A 8 5.81 10.52 -12.06
N VAL A 9 5.06 10.95 -11.03
CA VAL A 9 5.25 10.49 -9.65
C VAL A 9 4.69 9.07 -9.51
N ARG A 10 5.48 8.15 -8.97
CA ARG A 10 5.13 6.75 -8.71
C ARG A 10 4.90 6.53 -7.22
N VAL A 11 3.77 5.93 -6.86
CA VAL A 11 3.35 5.72 -5.47
C VAL A 11 3.05 4.24 -5.25
N ILE A 12 3.64 3.65 -4.22
CA ILE A 12 3.25 2.35 -3.68
C ILE A 12 2.35 2.59 -2.47
N GLU A 13 1.17 1.98 -2.47
CA GLU A 13 0.22 2.04 -1.36
C GLU A 13 -0.02 0.64 -0.81
N LEU A 14 0.20 0.44 0.49
CA LEU A 14 -0.14 -0.82 1.15
C LEU A 14 -1.60 -0.79 1.59
N ALA A 15 -2.35 -1.86 1.29
CA ALA A 15 -3.76 -1.94 1.66
C ALA A 15 -3.96 -1.81 3.18
N GLY A 16 -4.98 -1.04 3.55
CA GLY A 16 -5.42 -0.82 4.93
C GLY A 16 -6.62 0.12 4.95
N LEU A 17 -7.01 0.56 6.15
CA LEU A 17 -8.14 1.47 6.33
C LEU A 17 -7.73 2.93 6.09
N ALA A 18 -8.72 3.81 5.94
CA ALA A 18 -8.51 5.26 5.93
C ALA A 18 -7.67 5.69 7.16
N PRO A 19 -6.74 6.66 7.03
CA PRO A 19 -6.68 7.70 5.99
C PRO A 19 -5.87 7.36 4.72
N VAL A 20 -5.12 6.26 4.70
CA VAL A 20 -4.14 5.97 3.63
C VAL A 20 -4.78 5.80 2.24
N PRO A 21 -5.84 4.99 2.04
CA PRO A 21 -6.47 4.87 0.74
C PRO A 21 -7.09 6.17 0.21
N HIS A 22 -7.49 7.08 1.09
CA HIS A 22 -7.93 8.40 0.69
C HIS A 22 -6.78 9.26 0.17
N CYS A 23 -5.62 9.22 0.83
CA CYS A 23 -4.41 9.90 0.34
C CYS A 23 -4.02 9.40 -1.06
N GLY A 24 -3.97 8.08 -1.27
CA GLY A 24 -3.64 7.51 -2.57
C GLY A 24 -4.66 7.87 -3.66
N MET A 25 -5.95 7.96 -3.32
CA MET A 25 -6.98 8.42 -4.26
C MET A 25 -6.71 9.86 -4.71
N VAL A 26 -6.42 10.76 -3.76
CA VAL A 26 -6.08 12.16 -4.04
C VAL A 26 -4.82 12.26 -4.92
N LEU A 27 -3.77 11.51 -4.61
CA LEU A 27 -2.54 11.48 -5.42
C LEU A 27 -2.80 11.00 -6.86
N ALA A 28 -3.59 9.93 -7.02
CA ALA A 28 -4.00 9.45 -8.33
C ALA A 28 -4.87 10.48 -9.08
N ASP A 29 -5.71 11.23 -8.38
CA ASP A 29 -6.54 12.28 -8.98
C ASP A 29 -5.72 13.45 -9.52
N PHE A 30 -4.59 13.77 -8.87
CA PHE A 30 -3.60 14.73 -9.36
C PHE A 30 -2.61 14.15 -10.38
N GLY A 31 -2.80 12.88 -10.77
CA GLY A 31 -2.13 12.22 -11.88
C GLY A 31 -0.83 11.49 -11.53
N ALA A 32 -0.61 11.16 -10.26
CA ALA A 32 0.41 10.19 -9.87
C ALA A 32 0.00 8.77 -10.34
N SER A 33 0.99 7.94 -10.65
CA SER A 33 0.80 6.51 -10.87
C SER A 33 0.81 5.81 -9.51
N VAL A 34 -0.37 5.39 -9.03
CA VAL A 34 -0.53 4.75 -7.73
C VAL A 34 -0.79 3.26 -7.90
N THR A 35 0.04 2.43 -7.27
CA THR A 35 -0.11 0.96 -7.22
C THR A 35 -0.50 0.55 -5.80
N LEU A 36 -1.74 0.09 -5.64
CA LEU A 36 -2.28 -0.50 -4.42
C LEU A 36 -1.86 -1.97 -4.33
N ILE A 37 -1.10 -2.29 -3.28
CA ILE A 37 -0.68 -3.64 -2.93
C ILE A 37 -1.76 -4.27 -2.06
N GLU A 38 -2.53 -5.16 -2.66
CA GLU A 38 -3.54 -5.96 -1.98
C GLU A 38 -2.89 -7.20 -1.38
N LYS A 39 -3.24 -7.52 -0.14
CA LYS A 39 -2.73 -8.70 0.55
C LYS A 39 -3.43 -9.94 -0.01
N VAL A 40 -2.71 -10.74 -0.79
CA VAL A 40 -3.20 -12.04 -1.26
C VAL A 40 -2.97 -13.04 -0.15
N LEU A 41 -4.06 -13.45 0.51
CA LEU A 41 -4.03 -14.56 1.44
C LEU A 41 -4.19 -15.86 0.64
N PRO A 42 -3.32 -16.87 0.80
CA PRO A 42 -3.61 -18.20 0.30
C PRO A 42 -4.96 -18.66 0.87
N SER A 43 -5.81 -19.20 -0.01
CA SER A 43 -7.25 -19.30 0.16
C SER A 43 -7.75 -20.04 1.41
N LYS A 44 -8.97 -19.65 1.83
CA LYS A 44 -9.91 -20.16 2.87
C LYS A 44 -9.78 -19.69 4.32
N ASP A 45 -8.63 -19.22 4.77
CA ASP A 45 -8.46 -18.81 6.17
C ASP A 45 -8.50 -17.28 6.36
N PHE A 46 -9.49 -16.62 5.74
CA PHE A 46 -9.69 -15.16 5.78
C PHE A 46 -9.77 -14.62 7.23
N TRP A 47 -10.10 -15.49 8.21
CA TRP A 47 -10.42 -15.08 9.58
C TRP A 47 -9.49 -15.61 10.66
N GLN A 48 -8.51 -16.46 10.34
CA GLN A 48 -7.90 -17.29 11.39
C GLN A 48 -6.51 -16.85 11.83
N ARG A 49 -5.77 -16.05 11.05
CA ARG A 49 -4.34 -15.76 11.35
C ARG A 49 -3.85 -14.36 10.97
N ASP A 50 -4.71 -13.34 11.06
CA ASP A 50 -4.24 -11.95 11.06
C ASP A 50 -4.01 -11.47 12.50
N ILE A 51 -2.82 -11.81 12.99
CA ILE A 51 -2.22 -11.38 14.27
C ILE A 51 -2.03 -9.85 14.36
N LEU A 52 -2.41 -9.10 13.31
CA LEU A 52 -2.23 -7.65 13.19
C LEU A 52 -3.55 -6.87 13.38
N PHE A 53 -4.71 -7.53 13.34
CA PHE A 53 -6.03 -6.89 13.44
C PHE A 53 -7.04 -7.83 14.15
N GLU A 54 -6.91 -8.00 15.47
CA GLU A 54 -7.86 -8.82 16.25
C GLU A 54 -9.29 -8.24 16.32
N GLU A 55 -9.50 -6.96 15.97
CA GLU A 55 -10.76 -6.27 16.27
C GLU A 55 -11.70 -6.04 15.07
N PHE A 56 -11.30 -6.36 13.83
CA PHE A 56 -12.10 -6.03 12.65
C PHE A 56 -12.77 -7.28 12.06
N LYS A 57 -14.05 -7.48 12.40
CA LYS A 57 -14.97 -8.40 11.71
C LYS A 57 -15.93 -7.58 10.85
N PRO A 58 -15.63 -7.32 9.58
CA PRO A 58 -16.57 -6.70 8.69
C PRO A 58 -17.79 -7.58 8.49
N ASN A 59 -18.95 -6.93 8.45
CA ASN A 59 -20.19 -7.56 8.04
C ASN A 59 -20.11 -7.72 6.51
N ASP A 60 -20.29 -8.93 5.99
CA ASP A 60 -20.04 -9.38 4.59
C ASP A 60 -20.72 -8.58 3.45
N LYS A 61 -21.39 -7.45 3.73
CA LYS A 61 -22.25 -6.73 2.77
C LYS A 61 -21.91 -5.25 2.55
N ASP A 62 -21.18 -4.60 3.45
CA ASP A 62 -20.96 -3.14 3.37
C ASP A 62 -19.51 -2.73 3.03
N GLU A 63 -18.56 -3.65 3.15
CA GLU A 63 -17.12 -3.37 2.98
C GLU A 63 -16.75 -2.99 1.53
N THR A 64 -17.55 -3.40 0.55
CA THR A 64 -17.14 -3.33 -0.86
C THR A 64 -17.29 -1.95 -1.50
N ALA A 65 -18.26 -1.12 -1.13
CA ALA A 65 -18.56 0.09 -1.90
C ALA A 65 -17.61 1.27 -1.63
N MET A 66 -17.18 1.45 -0.37
CA MET A 66 -16.27 2.54 -0.02
C MET A 66 -14.83 2.23 -0.41
N GLU A 67 -14.38 1.00 -0.17
CA GLU A 67 -13.04 0.56 -0.57
C GLU A 67 -12.87 0.55 -2.09
N GLN A 68 -13.89 0.12 -2.84
CA GLN A 68 -13.89 0.22 -4.31
C GLN A 68 -13.81 1.66 -4.79
N ARG A 69 -14.48 2.61 -4.13
CA ARG A 69 -14.40 4.04 -4.46
C ARG A 69 -12.99 4.60 -4.22
N LEU A 70 -12.39 4.28 -3.08
CA LEU A 70 -11.06 4.76 -2.71
C LEU A 70 -9.95 4.14 -3.57
N ALA A 71 -10.18 2.95 -4.13
CA ALA A 71 -9.25 2.30 -5.04
C ALA A 71 -9.33 2.81 -6.50
N GLY A 72 -10.34 3.63 -6.84
CA GLY A 72 -10.64 4.18 -8.17
C GLY A 72 -9.54 4.10 -9.26
N ARG A 73 -8.76 5.17 -9.43
CA ARG A 73 -7.74 5.31 -10.50
C ARG A 73 -6.42 4.55 -10.23
N LYS A 74 -6.37 3.73 -9.18
CA LYS A 74 -5.16 3.01 -8.77
C LYS A 74 -5.02 1.71 -9.55
N THR A 75 -3.79 1.33 -9.87
CA THR A 75 -3.50 -0.03 -10.32
C THR A 75 -3.47 -0.93 -9.09
N ARG A 76 -4.01 -2.14 -9.19
CA ARG A 76 -4.01 -3.11 -8.09
C ARG A 76 -3.04 -4.24 -8.38
N GLN A 77 -2.27 -4.63 -7.38
CA GLN A 77 -1.37 -5.77 -7.46
C GLN A 77 -1.46 -6.60 -6.18
N GLY A 78 -1.78 -7.87 -6.35
CA GLY A 78 -1.84 -8.81 -5.23
C GLY A 78 -0.45 -9.36 -4.87
N LEU A 79 -0.06 -9.29 -3.60
CA LEU A 79 1.17 -9.89 -3.07
C LEU A 79 0.88 -10.65 -1.76
N ASP A 80 1.49 -11.81 -1.57
CA ASP A 80 1.51 -12.49 -0.28
C ASP A 80 2.64 -11.92 0.59
N LEU A 81 2.29 -11.03 1.49
CA LEU A 81 3.24 -10.34 2.39
C LEU A 81 3.87 -11.26 3.45
N ARG A 82 3.57 -12.57 3.43
CA ARG A 82 4.27 -13.60 4.21
C ARG A 82 5.33 -14.34 3.40
N SER A 83 5.28 -14.23 2.08
CA SER A 83 6.27 -14.83 1.19
C SER A 83 7.50 -13.93 1.09
N SER A 84 8.67 -14.49 1.37
CA SER A 84 9.94 -13.80 1.18
C SER A 84 10.16 -13.36 -0.27
N GLU A 85 9.62 -14.10 -1.24
CA GLU A 85 9.68 -13.77 -2.66
C GLU A 85 8.87 -12.50 -2.98
N ASP A 86 7.65 -12.42 -2.46
CA ASP A 86 6.77 -11.27 -2.70
C ASP A 86 7.19 -10.05 -1.89
N LEU A 87 7.77 -10.23 -0.70
CA LEU A 87 8.44 -9.15 0.03
C LEU A 87 9.65 -8.61 -0.74
N ALA A 88 10.42 -9.48 -1.41
CA ALA A 88 11.52 -9.04 -2.27
C ALA A 88 11.00 -8.25 -3.49
N LYS A 89 9.91 -8.70 -4.13
CA LYS A 89 9.24 -7.94 -5.21
C LYS A 89 8.76 -6.58 -4.72
N LEU A 90 8.09 -6.54 -3.56
CA LEU A 90 7.61 -5.30 -2.95
C LEU A 90 8.76 -4.34 -2.66
N ARG A 91 9.87 -4.83 -2.12
CA ARG A 91 11.07 -4.00 -1.89
C ARG A 91 11.62 -3.42 -3.20
N GLN A 92 11.60 -4.17 -4.30
CA GLN A 92 12.01 -3.62 -5.61
C GLN A 92 11.03 -2.56 -6.11
N LEU A 93 9.72 -2.80 -5.99
CA LEU A 93 8.70 -1.80 -6.31
C LEU A 93 8.89 -0.51 -5.52
N CYS A 94 9.22 -0.61 -4.23
CA CYS A 94 9.51 0.57 -3.39
C CYS A 94 10.74 1.35 -3.88
N LYS A 95 11.81 0.67 -4.30
CA LYS A 95 13.01 1.33 -4.88
C LYS A 95 12.71 2.10 -6.16
N ASP A 96 11.80 1.55 -6.96
CA ASP A 96 11.29 2.15 -8.19
C ASP A 96 10.09 3.08 -7.94
N SER A 97 9.89 3.57 -6.72
CA SER A 97 8.80 4.49 -6.39
C SER A 97 9.31 5.75 -5.72
N ASP A 98 8.52 6.81 -5.79
CA ASP A 98 8.86 8.10 -5.22
C ASP A 98 8.16 8.33 -3.87
N VAL A 99 7.12 7.55 -3.58
CA VAL A 99 6.32 7.61 -2.35
C VAL A 99 5.89 6.19 -1.96
N LEU A 100 6.09 5.82 -0.70
CA LEU A 100 5.44 4.69 -0.06
C LEU A 100 4.40 5.22 0.93
N LEU A 101 3.17 4.73 0.82
CA LEU A 101 2.10 4.92 1.79
C LEU A 101 1.85 3.62 2.54
N ASP A 102 2.03 3.64 3.86
CA ASP A 102 1.75 2.50 4.72
C ASP A 102 0.72 2.87 5.81
N PRO A 103 -0.26 1.99 6.11
CA PRO A 103 -1.26 2.18 7.16
C PRO A 103 -0.86 1.49 8.47
N TYR A 104 0.39 1.03 8.59
CA TYR A 104 0.78 0.13 9.66
C TYR A 104 1.30 0.88 10.89
N ARG A 105 1.20 0.22 12.05
CA ARG A 105 1.78 0.75 13.28
C ARG A 105 3.32 0.75 13.17
N PRO A 106 4.02 1.65 13.88
CA PRO A 106 5.48 1.62 13.98
C PRO A 106 6.01 0.22 14.34
N GLY A 107 7.07 -0.22 13.67
CA GLY A 107 7.68 -1.55 13.88
C GLY A 107 7.13 -2.66 12.97
N VAL A 108 6.05 -2.44 12.21
CA VAL A 108 5.50 -3.46 11.30
C VAL A 108 6.28 -3.52 9.99
N LEU A 109 6.61 -2.37 9.39
CA LEU A 109 7.36 -2.32 8.14
C LEU A 109 8.76 -2.92 8.29
N GLU A 110 9.42 -2.66 9.41
CA GLU A 110 10.74 -3.19 9.77
C GLU A 110 10.70 -4.72 9.86
N LYS A 111 9.66 -5.29 10.49
CA LYS A 111 9.44 -6.75 10.53
C LYS A 111 9.17 -7.36 9.16
N MET A 112 8.66 -6.58 8.22
CA MET A 112 8.44 -6.98 6.82
C MET A 112 9.69 -6.77 5.95
N GLY A 113 10.80 -6.25 6.52
CA GLY A 113 12.02 -5.95 5.76
C GLY A 113 11.90 -4.71 4.87
N LEU A 114 10.95 -3.82 5.18
CA LEU A 114 10.68 -2.55 4.52
C LEU A 114 10.97 -1.37 5.45
N ASP A 115 12.07 -1.47 6.21
CA ASP A 115 12.49 -0.41 7.12
C ASP A 115 12.55 0.95 6.38
N PRO A 116 11.84 1.99 6.84
CA PRO A 116 11.80 3.28 6.16
C PRO A 116 13.17 3.95 6.03
N VAL A 117 14.05 3.80 7.02
CA VAL A 117 15.40 4.38 6.98
C VAL A 117 16.23 3.67 5.92
N GLU A 118 16.19 2.33 5.89
CA GLU A 118 16.89 1.57 4.85
C GLU A 118 16.35 1.86 3.44
N LEU A 119 15.03 2.04 3.31
CA LEU A 119 14.41 2.36 2.03
C LEU A 119 14.83 3.75 1.54
N LEU A 120 14.93 4.75 2.42
CA LEU A 120 15.41 6.09 2.06
C LEU A 120 16.85 6.07 1.52
N GLU A 121 17.71 5.16 2.00
CA GLU A 121 19.08 5.06 1.50
C GLU A 121 19.20 4.46 0.09
N VAL A 122 18.23 3.62 -0.31
CA VAL A 122 18.25 2.88 -1.58
C VAL A 122 17.29 3.42 -2.63
N CYS A 123 16.29 4.21 -2.23
CA CYS A 123 15.36 4.85 -3.14
C CYS A 123 16.03 6.04 -3.84
N SER A 124 15.75 6.22 -5.13
CA SER A 124 16.36 7.29 -5.93
C SER A 124 15.87 8.71 -5.56
N PHE A 125 14.95 8.86 -4.59
CA PHE A 125 14.37 10.14 -4.17
C PHE A 125 14.02 10.19 -2.68
N ASP A 126 14.04 11.41 -2.12
CA ASP A 126 14.02 11.74 -0.68
C ASP A 126 12.65 11.62 0.06
N ARG A 127 11.65 10.86 -0.40
CA ARG A 127 10.27 10.99 0.15
C ARG A 127 9.54 9.68 0.43
N ILE A 128 9.75 9.12 1.61
CA ILE A 128 8.80 8.16 2.21
C ILE A 128 7.77 8.96 3.03
N LEU A 129 6.48 8.75 2.77
CA LEU A 129 5.40 9.36 3.53
C LEU A 129 4.64 8.27 4.29
N GLY A 130 5.14 7.91 5.47
CA GLY A 130 4.36 7.09 6.40
C GLY A 130 3.22 7.92 6.97
N ILE A 131 1.97 7.48 6.76
CA ILE A 131 0.78 8.07 7.37
C ILE A 131 0.25 7.05 8.37
N THR A 132 0.71 7.14 9.61
CA THR A 132 0.21 6.34 10.75
C THR A 132 -1.01 6.98 11.39
#